data_AF-A0A2G2IBX0-F1
#
_entry.id   AF-A0A2G2IBX0-F1
#
_cell.length_a   1.000
_cell.length_b   1.000
_cell.length_c   1.000
_cell.angle_alpha   90.00
_cell.angle_beta   90.00
_cell.angle_gamma   90.00
#
_symmetry.space_group_name_H-M   'P 1'
#
loop_
_entity.id
_entity.type
_entity.pdbx_description
1 polymer ?
#
loop_
_entity_poly.entity_id
_entity_poly.type
_entity_poly.pdbx_seq_one_letter_code
_entity_poly.pdbx_strand_id
1 'polypeptide(L)' 'MTTTIKNSNNLAKEKLLTLLDEIIAHDGFGEIRVEVNILKRKQKEVIIHCGKQYRFVVDAP' A
#
# COMPACT_ATOMS: atom_id res chain seq x y z
N MET A 1 -6.17 -17.07 0.10
CA MET A 1 -7.12 -16.42 -0.83
C MET A 1 -6.72 -14.97 -0.95
N THR A 2 -6.04 -14.58 -2.04
CA THR A 2 -5.56 -13.20 -2.25
C THR A 2 -6.50 -12.50 -3.21
N THR A 3 -7.31 -11.60 -2.67
CA THR A 3 -8.31 -10.82 -3.41
C THR A 3 -7.61 -9.72 -4.20
N THR A 4 -7.51 -9.87 -5.51
CA THR A 4 -6.98 -8.83 -6.42
C THR A 4 -8.08 -7.82 -6.73
N ILE A 5 -8.08 -6.68 -6.05
CA ILE A 5 -9.05 -5.59 -6.30
C ILE A 5 -8.54 -4.72 -7.45
N LYS A 6 -9.38 -4.57 -8.48
CA LYS A 6 -9.12 -3.90 -9.77
C LYS A 6 -9.68 -2.47 -9.74
N ASN A 7 -8.95 -1.52 -9.14
CA ASN A 7 -9.07 -0.06 -9.34
C ASN A 7 -8.05 0.66 -8.47
N SER A 8 -6.84 0.84 -9.00
CA SER A 8 -5.69 0.56 -8.17
C SER A 8 -4.93 1.77 -7.60
N ASN A 9 -4.99 2.93 -8.26
CA ASN A 9 -4.20 4.09 -7.81
C ASN A 9 -4.70 4.65 -6.47
N ASN A 10 -6.02 4.69 -6.26
CA ASN A 10 -6.59 5.33 -5.09
C ASN A 10 -6.53 4.43 -3.84
N LEU A 11 -6.69 3.11 -4.00
CA LEU A 11 -6.72 2.17 -2.89
C LEU A 11 -5.41 2.10 -2.09
N ALA A 12 -4.26 2.11 -2.78
CA ALA A 12 -2.96 2.11 -2.11
C ALA A 12 -2.76 3.39 -1.28
N LYS A 13 -3.19 4.54 -1.82
CA LYS A 13 -3.10 5.85 -1.16
C LYS A 13 -4.03 5.94 0.05
N GLU A 14 -5.30 5.56 -0.12
CA GLU A 14 -6.29 5.53 0.97
C GLU A 14 -5.82 4.62 2.10
N LYS A 15 -5.28 3.43 1.76
CA LYS A 15 -4.78 2.51 2.77
C LYS A 15 -3.56 3.06 3.50
N LEU A 16 -2.63 3.72 2.80
CA LEU A 16 -1.48 4.36 3.42
C LEU A 16 -1.90 5.43 4.43
N LEU A 17 -2.83 6.31 4.06
CA LEU A 17 -3.34 7.36 4.96
C LEU A 17 -4.02 6.75 6.19
N THR A 18 -4.85 5.72 5.99
CA THR A 18 -5.50 5.00 7.10
C THR A 18 -4.48 4.41 8.08
N LEU A 19 -3.44 3.74 7.56
CA LEU A 19 -2.39 3.16 8.40
C LEU A 19 -1.57 4.23 9.12
N LEU A 20 -1.35 5.39 8.49
CA LEU A 20 -0.68 6.52 9.11
C LEU A 20 -1.52 7.09 10.26
N ASP A 21 -2.82 7.26 10.07
CA ASP A 21 -3.73 7.73 11.12
C ASP A 21 -3.75 6.75 12.31
N GLU A 22 -3.77 5.44 12.04
CA GLU A 22 -3.69 4.38 13.06
C GLU A 22 -2.38 4.47 13.87
N ILE A 23 -1.24 4.71 13.21
CA ILE A 23 0.06 4.85 13.90
C ILE A 23 0.13 6.14 14.71
N ILE A 24 -0.37 7.26 14.18
CA ILE A 24 -0.38 8.54 14.90
C ILE A 24 -1.25 8.45 16.16
N ALA A 25 -2.37 7.73 16.09
CA ALA A 25 -3.25 7.51 17.24
C ALA A 25 -2.71 6.47 18.24
N HIS A 26 -1.71 5.68 17.85
CA HIS A 26 -1.15 4.63 18.69
C HIS A 26 -0.05 5.19 19.61
N ASP A 27 -0.18 4.92 20.90
CA ASP A 27 0.79 5.36 21.92
C ASP A 27 1.98 4.39 21.98
N GLY A 28 2.82 4.42 20.94
CA GLY A 28 3.96 3.52 20.79
C GLY A 28 4.78 3.76 19.52
N PHE A 29 5.75 2.89 19.26
CA PHE A 29 6.54 2.95 18.03
C PHE A 29 5.75 2.35 16.85
N GLY A 30 5.66 3.10 15.76
CA GLY A 30 5.10 2.63 14.49
C GLY A 30 6.07 2.89 13.34
N GLU A 31 6.18 1.91 12.44
CA GLU A 31 6.97 1.99 11.22
C GLU A 31 6.09 1.66 10.02
N ILE A 32 6.14 2.52 8.99
CA ILE A 32 5.57 2.24 7.67
C ILE A 32 6.71 2.24 6.67
N ARG A 33 6.84 1.15 5.91
CA ARG A 33 7.74 1.07 4.76
C ARG A 33 6.93 0.84 3.49
N VAL A 34 7.14 1.70 2.49
CA VAL A 34 6.50 1.60 1.18
C VAL A 34 7.55 1.21 0.15
N GLU A 35 7.32 0.12 -0.57
CA GLU A 35 8.15 -0.30 -1.70
C GLU A 35 7.33 -0.22 -2.99
N VAL A 36 7.96 0.31 -4.05
CA VAL A 36 7.32 0.42 -5.36
C VAL A 36 8.17 -0.31 -6.39
N ASN A 37 7.66 -1.41 -6.92
CA ASN A 37 8.30 -2.18 -7.98
C ASN A 37 7.66 -1.83 -9.33
N ILE A 38 8.47 -1.49 -10.32
CA ILE A 38 7.97 -1.27 -11.68
C ILE A 38 7.71 -2.64 -12.31
N LEU A 39 6.47 -2.87 -12.75
CA LEU A 39 6.06 -4.07 -13.46
C LEU A 39 6.03 -3.83 -14.98
N LYS A 40 5.82 -4.92 -15.72
CA LYS A 40 5.59 -4.86 -17.17
C LYS A 40 4.22 -4.22 -17.47
N ARG A 41 4.02 -3.75 -18.71
CA ARG A 41 2.74 -3.21 -19.22
C ARG A 41 2.22 -1.97 -18.47
N LYS A 42 3.13 -1.04 -18.14
CA LYS A 42 2.78 0.21 -17.45
C LYS A 42 2.04 -0.01 -16.13
N GLN A 43 2.45 -1.03 -15.38
CA GLN A 43 1.94 -1.27 -14.03
C GLN A 43 3.07 -1.07 -13.03
N LYS A 44 2.70 -0.75 -11.81
CA LYS A 44 3.60 -0.71 -10.66
C LYS A 44 2.97 -1.56 -9.56
N GLU A 45 3.77 -2.31 -8.85
CA GLU A 45 3.37 -2.93 -7.61
C GLU A 45 3.75 -2.03 -6.45
N VAL A 46 2.79 -1.72 -5.58
CA VAL A 46 3.01 -0.97 -4.35
C VAL A 46 2.82 -1.93 -3.18
N ILE A 47 3.85 -2.03 -2.34
CA ILE A 47 3.88 -2.88 -1.16
C ILE A 47 3.98 -1.97 0.06
N ILE A 48 3.06 -2.13 1.01
CA ILE A 48 3.05 -1.37 2.27
C ILE A 48 3.29 -2.34 3.42
N HIS A 49 4.36 -2.12 4.18
CA HIS A 49 4.70 -2.85 5.39
C HIS A 49 4.31 -2.01 6.61
N CYS A 50 3.43 -2.55 7.46
CA CYS A 50 2.98 -1.94 8.71
C CYS A 50 2.56 -3.05 9.68
N GLY A 51 3.51 -3.89 10.10
CA GLY A 51 3.27 -5.15 10.85
C GLY A 51 2.61 -6.27 10.03
N LYS A 52 1.72 -5.92 9.10
CA LYS A 52 1.20 -6.77 8.01
C LYS A 52 1.66 -6.19 6.66
N GLN A 53 1.69 -7.05 5.65
CA GLN A 53 2.06 -6.65 4.29
C GLN A 53 0.80 -6.52 3.43
N TYR A 54 0.61 -5.33 2.86
CA TYR A 54 -0.44 -5.04 1.88
C TYR A 54 0.19 -4.86 0.50
N ARG A 55 -0.40 -5.48 -0.53
CA ARG A 55 0.11 -5.41 -1.92
C ARG A 55 -0.98 -4.92 -2.85
N PHE A 56 -0.62 -3.94 -3.67
CA PHE A 56 -1.49 -3.32 -4.65
C PHE A 56 -0.81 -3.30 -6.01
N VAL A 57 -1.54 -3.61 -7.08
CA VAL A 57 -1.03 -3.49 -8.45
C VAL A 57 -1.70 -2.30 -9.09
N VAL A 58 -0.95 -1.23 -9.34
CA VAL A 58 -1.43 0.06 -9.82
C VAL A 58 -1.07 0.32 -11.27
N ASP A 59 -2.02 0.84 -12.04
CA ASP A 59 -1.77 1.27 -13.42
C ASP A 59 -1.01 2.60 -13.39
N ALA A 60 0.16 2.62 -14.03
CA ALA A 60 0.98 3.80 -14.22
C ALA A 60 0.85 4.31 -15.67
N PRO A 61 1.00 5.62 -15.92
CA PRO A 61 0.98 6.18 -17.26
C PRO A 61 2.17 5.73 -18.13
#